data_AF-A0A818LJ08-F1
#
_entry.id   AF-A0A818LJ08-F1
#
_cell.length_a   1.000
_cell.length_b   1.000
_cell.length_c   1.000
_cell.angle_alpha   90.00
_cell.angle_beta   90.00
_cell.angle_gamma   90.00
#
_symmetry.space_group_name_H-M   'P 1'
#
loop_
_entity.id
_entity.type
_entity.pdbx_description
1 polymer ?
#
loop_
_entity_poly.entity_id
_entity_poly.type
_entity_poly.pdbx_seq_one_letter_code
_entity_poly.pdbx_strand_id
1 'polypeptide(L)'
;MVRPRGNQYITSGNRPRWSSSTTNPYPTGKKKQFTVSIKQLFGPLFERVKGGKKIPEMIQITRTQLPIVPAFAITTYKAQGLTMNKIVVDLQVPLETVQVASIYVPLSRVKKAEDVAILRPFYMKVLQIRPSLAQDAELKRLDELNRKTQQECASFVFEILINK
;
A
#
# COMPACT_ATOMS: atom_id res chain seq x y z
N MET A 1 12.62 50.08 -3.77
CA MET A 1 11.74 50.89 -4.64
C MET A 1 12.52 51.19 -5.91
N VAL A 2 11.98 50.80 -7.08
CA VAL A 2 12.28 51.17 -8.48
C VAL A 2 12.05 49.93 -9.35
N ARG A 3 11.02 50.00 -10.21
CA ARG A 3 10.79 49.07 -11.33
C ARG A 3 11.32 49.73 -12.61
N PRO A 4 11.82 48.94 -13.57
CA PRO A 4 11.58 49.20 -15.00
C PRO A 4 10.92 47.97 -15.64
N ARG A 5 9.71 48.02 -16.22
CA ARG A 5 9.27 48.58 -17.52
C ARG A 5 10.09 48.13 -18.75
N GLY A 6 9.63 47.03 -19.35
CA GLY A 6 9.24 46.91 -20.77
C GLY A 6 10.32 46.74 -21.86
N ASN A 7 10.16 45.69 -22.69
CA ASN A 7 10.20 45.72 -24.17
C ASN A 7 9.96 44.29 -24.69
N GLN A 8 8.78 44.02 -25.29
CA GLN A 8 8.45 44.07 -26.73
C GLN A 8 9.05 42.93 -27.56
N TYR A 9 8.14 42.25 -28.27
CA TYR A 9 8.33 41.07 -29.10
C TYR A 9 9.07 41.38 -30.40
N ILE A 10 9.92 40.45 -30.85
CA ILE A 10 10.34 40.34 -32.26
C ILE A 10 10.24 38.86 -32.65
N THR A 11 9.40 38.58 -33.65
CA THR A 11 9.27 37.30 -34.33
C THR A 11 10.21 37.25 -35.54
N SER A 12 10.86 36.10 -35.76
CA SER A 12 11.26 35.49 -37.04
C SER A 12 12.69 34.93 -36.99
N GLY A 13 12.86 33.70 -37.47
CA GLY A 13 14.17 33.08 -37.71
C GLY A 13 14.35 31.69 -37.08
N ASN A 14 14.18 30.64 -37.89
CA ASN A 14 14.70 29.27 -37.77
C ASN A 14 14.92 28.68 -36.36
N ARG A 15 13.99 27.81 -35.92
CA ARG A 15 14.27 26.87 -34.83
C ARG A 15 15.18 25.74 -35.34
N PRO A 16 16.27 25.37 -34.65
CA PRO A 16 17.07 24.22 -35.02
C PRO A 16 16.22 22.95 -34.95
N ARG A 17 16.27 22.15 -36.01
CA ARG A 17 15.68 20.80 -36.06
C ARG A 17 16.54 19.88 -35.19
N TRP A 18 16.15 19.66 -33.94
CA TRP A 18 16.75 18.64 -33.10
C TRP A 18 16.49 17.27 -33.75
N SER A 19 17.54 16.65 -34.27
CA SER A 19 17.51 15.24 -34.69
C SER A 19 17.36 14.39 -33.43
N SER A 20 16.25 13.66 -33.34
CA SER A 20 15.90 12.78 -32.22
C SER A 20 16.83 11.57 -32.17
N SER A 21 18.01 11.74 -31.60
CA SER A 21 18.91 10.64 -31.24
C SER A 21 19.46 10.94 -29.85
N THR A 22 18.57 10.89 -28.85
CA THR A 22 18.96 11.00 -27.45
C THR A 22 18.36 9.79 -26.74
N THR A 23 19.19 8.77 -26.55
CA THR A 23 18.98 7.83 -25.44
C THR A 23 18.96 8.69 -24.18
N ASN A 24 17.77 8.85 -23.60
CA ASN A 24 17.55 9.68 -22.43
C ASN A 24 18.39 9.12 -21.26
N PRO A 25 19.40 9.85 -20.75
CA PRO A 25 20.29 9.33 -19.71
C PRO A 25 19.67 9.34 -18.31
N TYR A 26 18.47 9.88 -18.15
CA TYR A 26 17.76 9.92 -16.86
C TYR A 26 16.91 8.65 -16.67
N PRO A 27 16.85 8.08 -15.45
CA PRO A 27 16.06 6.89 -15.17
C PRO A 27 14.61 7.13 -15.61
N THR A 28 14.18 6.40 -16.63
CA THR A 28 12.84 6.45 -17.17
C THR A 28 11.86 6.06 -16.06
N GLY A 29 11.10 7.04 -15.57
CA GLY A 29 10.17 6.84 -14.47
C GLY A 29 9.24 5.65 -14.76
N LYS A 30 8.93 4.86 -13.72
CA LYS A 30 7.99 3.75 -13.87
C LYS A 30 6.60 4.31 -14.19
N LYS A 31 6.00 3.80 -15.26
CA LYS A 31 4.61 4.11 -15.63
C LYS A 31 3.67 3.19 -14.86
N LYS A 32 2.69 3.77 -14.16
CA LYS A 32 1.56 3.04 -13.56
C LYS A 32 0.27 3.50 -14.22
N GLN A 33 -0.57 2.55 -14.62
CA GLN A 33 -1.88 2.83 -15.21
C GLN A 33 -2.98 2.50 -14.21
N PHE A 34 -4.00 3.35 -14.14
CA PHE A 34 -5.14 3.22 -13.25
C PHE A 34 -6.40 3.54 -14.01
N THR A 35 -7.42 2.68 -13.89
CA THR A 35 -8.76 3.00 -14.37
C THR A 35 -9.55 3.63 -13.24
N VAL A 36 -10.12 4.82 -13.44
CA VAL A 36 -10.91 5.50 -12.41
C VAL A 36 -12.25 5.95 -12.99
N SER A 37 -13.33 5.76 -12.21
CA SER A 37 -14.64 6.27 -12.57
C SER A 37 -14.69 7.79 -12.38
N ILE A 38 -15.22 8.50 -13.37
CA ILE A 38 -15.39 9.96 -13.30
C ILE A 38 -16.30 10.37 -12.14
N LYS A 39 -17.35 9.59 -11.87
CA LYS A 39 -18.30 9.85 -10.77
C LYS A 39 -17.59 9.89 -9.41
N GLN A 40 -16.61 9.01 -9.22
CA GLN A 40 -15.83 8.92 -7.97
C GLN A 40 -14.78 10.03 -7.84
N LEU A 41 -14.23 10.52 -8.96
CA LEU A 41 -13.25 11.61 -8.99
C LEU A 41 -13.86 12.99 -8.74
N PHE A 42 -15.04 13.24 -9.31
CA PHE A 42 -15.63 14.58 -9.35
C PHE A 42 -16.89 14.72 -8.49
N GLY A 43 -17.47 13.62 -7.98
CA GLY A 43 -18.59 13.63 -7.04
C GLY A 43 -19.69 14.64 -7.42
N PRO A 44 -20.15 15.51 -6.49
CA PRO A 44 -21.24 16.46 -6.74
C PRO A 44 -20.85 17.64 -7.67
N LEU A 45 -19.56 17.84 -8.00
CA LEU A 45 -19.17 18.86 -9.00
C LEU A 45 -19.62 18.48 -10.41
N PHE A 46 -19.88 17.19 -10.67
CA PHE A 46 -20.26 16.69 -11.98
C PHE A 46 -21.74 16.93 -12.32
N GLU A 47 -22.62 17.00 -11.30
CA GLU A 47 -24.06 17.29 -11.43
C GLU A 47 -24.34 18.68 -12.05
N ARG A 48 -23.38 19.61 -11.97
CA ARG A 48 -23.54 20.99 -12.43
C ARG A 48 -23.26 21.19 -13.92
N VAL A 49 -22.69 20.21 -14.63
CA VAL A 49 -22.41 20.32 -16.07
C VAL A 49 -23.57 19.72 -16.87
N LYS A 50 -24.74 20.35 -16.80
CA LYS A 50 -25.87 20.08 -17.71
C LYS A 50 -25.64 20.80 -19.04
N GLY A 51 -24.75 20.28 -19.86
CA GLY A 51 -24.49 20.87 -21.18
C GLY A 51 -23.44 20.15 -22.00
N GLY A 52 -23.89 19.20 -22.84
CA GLY A 52 -23.18 18.77 -24.04
C GLY A 52 -22.10 17.69 -23.88
N LYS A 53 -22.25 16.61 -24.66
CA LYS A 53 -21.38 15.41 -24.84
C LYS A 53 -21.45 14.33 -23.76
N LYS A 54 -21.71 13.08 -24.20
CA LYS A 54 -21.57 11.85 -23.42
C LYS A 54 -20.09 11.70 -23.00
N ILE A 55 -19.84 11.85 -21.71
CA ILE A 55 -18.50 11.70 -21.11
C ILE A 55 -18.29 10.21 -20.80
N PRO A 56 -17.14 9.61 -21.11
CA PRO A 56 -16.89 8.19 -20.83
C PRO A 56 -16.96 7.91 -19.32
N GLU A 57 -17.65 6.84 -18.91
CA GLU A 57 -17.86 6.52 -17.48
C GLU A 57 -16.55 6.20 -16.74
N MET A 58 -15.54 5.73 -17.48
CA MET A 58 -14.23 5.31 -16.99
C MET A 58 -13.13 6.03 -17.75
N ILE A 59 -12.15 6.58 -17.03
CA ILE A 59 -10.94 7.19 -17.59
C ILE A 59 -9.73 6.32 -17.24
N GLN A 60 -8.86 6.11 -18.22
CA GLN A 60 -7.53 5.54 -18.02
C GLN A 60 -6.53 6.65 -17.69
N ILE A 61 -5.93 6.59 -16.50
CA ILE A 61 -4.94 7.56 -16.02
C ILE A 61 -3.59 6.88 -15.94
N THR A 62 -2.58 7.46 -16.58
CA THR A 62 -1.19 6.99 -16.47
C THR A 62 -0.37 7.97 -15.65
N ARG A 63 0.35 7.47 -14.63
CA ARG A 63 1.30 8.23 -13.82
C ARG A 63 2.73 7.77 -14.11
N THR A 64 3.59 8.71 -14.49
CA THR A 64 5.03 8.48 -14.63
C THR A 64 5.74 9.11 -13.43
N GLN A 65 6.45 8.31 -12.64
CA GLN A 65 7.21 8.80 -11.49
C GLN A 65 8.48 8.00 -11.27
N LEU A 66 9.47 8.58 -10.59
CA LEU A 66 10.60 7.80 -10.09
C LEU A 66 10.07 6.73 -9.10
N PRO A 67 10.59 5.49 -9.14
CA PRO A 67 10.13 4.40 -8.29
C PRO A 67 10.71 4.50 -6.88
N ILE A 68 10.67 5.68 -6.29
CA ILE A 68 11.17 5.98 -4.95
C ILE A 68 10.01 6.47 -4.09
N VAL A 69 10.03 6.11 -2.81
CA VAL A 69 9.08 6.59 -1.80
C VAL A 69 9.89 6.95 -0.54
N PRO A 70 9.48 7.98 0.22
CA PRO A 70 10.07 8.23 1.53
C PRO A 70 9.96 6.96 2.40
N ALA A 71 11.06 6.54 2.99
CA ALA A 71 11.12 5.32 3.81
C ALA A 71 11.07 5.60 5.33
N PHE A 72 10.87 6.85 5.73
CA PHE A 72 10.86 7.25 7.15
C PHE A 72 9.64 6.73 7.91
N ALA A 73 8.51 6.58 7.22
CA ALA A 73 7.28 6.03 7.80
C ALA A 73 6.57 5.20 6.74
N ILE A 74 6.05 4.05 7.15
CA ILE A 74 5.25 3.17 6.29
C ILE A 74 3.92 2.89 6.96
N THR A 75 2.87 2.75 6.17
CA THR A 75 1.57 2.36 6.70
C THR A 75 1.59 0.88 7.08
N THR A 76 0.75 0.49 8.04
CA THR A 76 0.58 -0.91 8.44
C THR A 76 0.37 -1.85 7.25
N TYR A 77 -0.47 -1.46 6.30
CA TYR A 77 -0.72 -2.25 5.09
C TYR A 77 0.53 -2.40 4.19
N LYS A 78 1.38 -1.37 4.13
CA LYS A 78 2.66 -1.45 3.39
C LYS A 78 3.71 -2.27 4.11
N ALA A 79 3.64 -2.34 5.44
CA ALA A 79 4.53 -3.16 6.26
C ALA A 79 4.21 -4.67 6.18
N GLN A 80 3.02 -5.05 5.70
CA GLN A 80 2.61 -6.44 5.66
C GLN A 80 3.58 -7.30 4.82
N GLY A 81 4.04 -8.42 5.40
CA GLY A 81 5.00 -9.31 4.75
C GLY A 81 6.46 -8.86 4.83
N LEU A 82 6.73 -7.67 5.38
CA LEU A 82 8.09 -7.23 5.67
C LEU A 82 8.53 -7.73 7.04
N THR A 83 9.82 -7.96 7.21
CA THR A 83 10.48 -8.11 8.52
C THR A 83 11.40 -6.92 8.70
N MET A 84 11.27 -6.22 9.82
CA MET A 84 12.04 -5.03 10.15
C MET A 84 12.88 -5.30 11.40
N ASN A 85 14.06 -4.67 11.47
CA ASN A 85 14.98 -4.87 12.59
C ASN A 85 14.52 -4.13 13.84
N LYS A 86 14.13 -2.86 13.71
CA LYS A 86 13.62 -2.01 14.80
C LYS A 86 12.52 -1.11 14.26
N ILE A 87 11.47 -0.91 15.05
CA ILE A 87 10.32 -0.10 14.65
C ILE A 87 9.88 0.84 15.76
N VAL A 88 9.33 1.99 15.35
CA VAL A 88 8.50 2.83 16.20
C VAL A 88 7.08 2.72 15.69
N VAL A 89 6.12 2.39 16.54
CA VAL A 89 4.71 2.20 16.17
C VAL A 89 3.81 3.16 16.94
N ASP A 90 2.86 3.78 16.24
CA ASP A 90 1.75 4.50 16.85
C ASP A 90 0.53 3.57 16.94
N LEU A 91 0.10 3.28 18.16
CA LEU A 91 -1.05 2.42 18.47
C LEU A 91 -2.30 3.22 18.86
N GLN A 92 -2.26 4.55 18.77
CA GLN A 92 -3.43 5.36 19.07
C GLN A 92 -4.37 5.40 17.87
N VAL A 93 -5.24 4.40 17.80
CA VAL A 93 -6.32 4.26 16.82
C VAL A 93 -7.69 4.53 17.47
N PRO A 94 -8.65 5.16 16.73
CA PRO A 94 -10.00 5.37 17.24
C PRO A 94 -10.68 4.03 17.54
N LEU A 95 -11.21 3.87 18.76
CA LEU A 95 -11.78 2.61 19.26
C LEU A 95 -12.92 2.05 18.39
N GLU A 96 -13.68 2.92 17.74
CA GLU A 96 -14.83 2.56 16.90
C GLU A 96 -14.44 1.88 15.58
N THR A 97 -13.23 2.12 15.09
CA THR A 97 -12.77 1.66 13.77
C THR A 97 -11.56 0.74 13.86
N VAL A 98 -11.23 0.22 15.05
CA VAL A 98 -10.02 -0.58 15.22
C VAL A 98 -10.19 -1.95 14.58
N GLN A 99 -9.38 -2.22 13.57
CA GLN A 99 -9.20 -3.55 13.02
C GLN A 99 -8.04 -4.25 13.75
N VAL A 100 -8.22 -5.52 14.12
CA VAL A 100 -7.16 -6.36 14.73
C VAL A 100 -5.86 -6.29 13.94
N ALA A 101 -5.98 -6.34 12.61
CA ALA A 101 -4.84 -6.29 11.70
C ALA A 101 -4.03 -4.98 11.80
N SER A 102 -4.68 -3.85 12.08
CA SER A 102 -4.00 -2.55 12.20
C SER A 102 -2.98 -2.51 13.34
N ILE A 103 -3.13 -3.39 14.33
CA ILE A 103 -2.28 -3.47 15.52
C ILE A 103 -1.38 -4.70 15.49
N TYR A 104 -1.92 -5.86 15.14
CA TYR A 104 -1.14 -7.09 15.07
C TYR A 104 -0.08 -7.04 13.97
N VAL A 105 -0.40 -6.48 12.80
CA VAL A 105 0.55 -6.42 11.68
C VAL A 105 1.82 -5.66 12.05
N PRO A 106 1.81 -4.39 12.54
CA PRO A 106 3.05 -3.69 12.84
C PRO A 106 3.86 -4.36 13.95
N LEU A 107 3.19 -4.87 14.99
CA LEU A 107 3.86 -5.55 16.12
C LEU A 107 4.54 -6.86 15.70
N SER A 108 3.97 -7.59 14.74
CA SER A 108 4.54 -8.84 14.21
C SER A 108 5.65 -8.63 13.18
N ARG A 109 6.05 -7.39 12.86
CA ARG A 109 7.14 -7.13 11.88
C ARG A 109 8.53 -7.28 12.48
N VAL A 110 8.65 -7.28 13.81
CA VAL A 110 9.92 -7.44 14.52
C VAL A 110 10.05 -8.84 15.11
N LYS A 111 11.28 -9.26 15.40
CA LYS A 111 11.57 -10.57 16.01
C LYS A 111 11.54 -10.55 17.53
N LYS A 112 11.81 -9.40 18.15
CA LYS A 112 11.92 -9.24 19.59
C LYS A 112 11.12 -8.04 20.08
N ALA A 113 10.61 -8.12 21.31
CA ALA A 113 9.87 -7.03 21.93
C ALA A 113 10.76 -5.79 22.19
N GLU A 114 12.05 -5.99 22.51
CA GLU A 114 13.03 -4.90 22.73
C GLU A 114 13.26 -4.03 21.49
N ASP A 115 12.90 -4.53 20.31
CA ASP A 115 13.05 -3.83 19.03
C ASP A 115 11.80 -3.00 18.63
N VAL A 116 10.78 -2.93 19.50
CA VAL A 116 9.59 -2.10 19.33
C VAL A 116 9.58 -0.95 20.32
N ALA A 117 9.47 0.27 19.79
CA ALA A 117 9.13 1.43 20.59
C ALA A 117 7.68 1.86 20.30
N ILE A 118 6.92 2.13 21.37
CA ILE A 118 5.59 2.71 21.24
C ILE A 118 5.72 4.23 21.27
N LEU A 119 5.18 4.91 20.24
CA LEU A 119 5.34 6.35 20.08
C LEU A 119 4.67 7.16 21.20
N ARG A 120 3.51 6.70 21.70
CA ARG A 120 2.68 7.41 22.69
C ARG A 120 1.76 6.46 23.47
N PRO A 121 1.26 6.86 24.67
CA PRO A 121 0.31 6.07 25.43
C PRO A 121 -0.95 5.73 24.62
N PHE A 122 -1.48 4.51 24.80
CA PHE A 122 -2.68 4.02 24.10
C PHE A 122 -3.59 3.24 25.06
N TYR A 123 -4.85 3.06 24.67
CA TYR A 123 -5.82 2.30 25.47
C TYR A 123 -5.58 0.79 25.32
N MET A 124 -5.40 0.08 26.43
CA MET A 124 -5.15 -1.37 26.42
C MET A 124 -6.24 -2.19 25.68
N LYS A 125 -7.47 -1.66 25.64
CA LYS A 125 -8.61 -2.25 24.90
C LYS A 125 -8.28 -2.54 23.43
N VAL A 126 -7.37 -1.78 22.81
CA VAL A 126 -6.98 -1.98 21.41
C VAL A 126 -6.27 -3.32 21.19
N LEU A 127 -5.61 -3.88 22.21
CA LEU A 127 -4.95 -5.19 22.13
C LEU A 127 -5.88 -6.37 22.46
N GLN A 128 -7.06 -6.10 23.00
CA GLN A 128 -8.00 -7.11 23.49
C GLN A 128 -9.15 -7.39 22.52
N ILE A 129 -8.96 -7.04 21.25
CA ILE A 129 -9.99 -7.20 20.23
C ILE A 129 -10.14 -8.67 19.89
N ARG A 130 -11.34 -9.19 20.08
CA ARG A 130 -11.68 -10.57 19.75
C ARG A 130 -11.72 -10.75 18.22
N PRO A 131 -11.15 -11.83 17.68
CA PRO A 131 -11.37 -12.21 16.29
C PRO A 131 -12.88 -12.41 16.01
N SER A 132 -13.26 -12.35 14.73
CA SER A 132 -14.65 -12.61 14.35
C SER A 132 -15.00 -14.10 14.51
N LEU A 133 -16.29 -14.41 14.66
CA LEU A 133 -16.76 -15.81 14.75
C LEU A 133 -16.30 -16.67 13.57
N ALA A 134 -16.22 -16.09 12.37
CA ALA A 134 -15.72 -16.77 11.18
C ALA A 134 -14.21 -17.09 11.29
N GLN A 135 -13.41 -16.16 11.83
CA GLN A 135 -11.98 -16.38 12.06
C GLN A 135 -11.75 -17.45 13.13
N ASP A 136 -12.55 -17.43 14.21
CA ASP A 136 -12.50 -18.47 15.25
C ASP A 136 -12.86 -19.86 14.72
N ALA A 137 -13.90 -19.94 13.89
CA ALA A 137 -14.30 -21.19 13.24
C ALA A 137 -13.19 -21.72 12.32
N GLU A 138 -12.55 -20.83 11.55
CA GLU A 138 -11.46 -21.20 10.66
C GLU A 138 -10.22 -21.67 11.43
N LEU A 139 -9.85 -21.00 12.54
CA LEU A 139 -8.75 -21.46 13.40
C LEU A 139 -9.01 -22.88 13.92
N LYS A 140 -10.21 -23.16 14.43
CA LYS A 140 -10.59 -24.52 14.87
C LYS A 140 -10.51 -25.55 13.74
N ARG A 141 -10.93 -25.18 12.52
CA ARG A 141 -10.85 -26.05 11.34
C ARG A 141 -9.39 -26.35 10.99
N LEU A 142 -8.50 -25.35 11.05
CA LEU A 142 -7.07 -25.49 10.79
C LEU A 142 -6.38 -26.38 11.82
N ASP A 143 -6.75 -26.25 13.10
CA ASP A 143 -6.21 -27.10 14.17
C ASP A 143 -6.58 -28.58 13.95
N GLU A 144 -7.84 -28.85 13.60
CA GLU A 144 -8.28 -30.21 13.30
C GLU A 144 -7.58 -30.79 12.06
N LEU A 145 -7.41 -29.98 11.02
CA LEU A 145 -6.69 -30.40 9.82
C LEU A 145 -5.21 -30.70 10.12
N ASN A 146 -4.55 -29.83 10.90
CA ASN A 146 -3.17 -30.02 11.33
C ASN A 146 -3.01 -31.33 12.11
N ARG A 147 -3.94 -31.65 13.02
CA ARG A 147 -3.95 -32.91 13.78
C ARG A 147 -4.03 -34.13 12.87
N LYS A 148 -4.91 -34.10 11.86
CA LYS A 148 -5.03 -35.19 10.87
C LYS A 148 -3.75 -35.35 10.05
N THR A 149 -3.21 -34.24 9.52
CA THR A 149 -1.95 -34.26 8.76
C THR A 149 -0.80 -34.83 9.59
N GLN A 150 -0.68 -34.45 10.87
CA GLN A 150 0.36 -35.00 11.76
C GLN A 150 0.22 -36.51 11.95
N GLN A 151 -0.99 -37.04 12.09
CA GLN A 151 -1.24 -38.48 12.22
C GLN A 151 -0.88 -39.25 10.95
N GLU A 152 -1.31 -38.76 9.79
CA GLU A 152 -1.01 -39.36 8.48
C GLU A 152 0.49 -39.36 8.20
N CYS A 153 1.17 -38.23 8.42
CA CYS A 153 2.62 -38.12 8.24
C CYS A 153 3.39 -39.03 9.22
N ALA A 154 2.95 -39.17 10.48
CA ALA A 154 3.58 -40.05 11.44
C ALA A 154 3.49 -41.53 11.01
N SER A 155 2.32 -41.95 10.52
CA SER A 155 2.12 -43.30 9.98
C SER A 155 3.04 -43.58 8.78
N PHE A 156 3.15 -42.62 7.85
CA PHE A 156 4.01 -42.75 6.67
C PHE A 156 5.50 -42.81 7.01
N VAL A 157 5.97 -42.03 7.98
CA VAL A 157 7.36 -42.09 8.47
C VAL A 157 7.64 -43.43 9.14
N PHE A 158 6.69 -43.97 9.90
CA PHE A 158 6.82 -45.28 10.55
C PHE A 158 6.90 -46.43 9.52
N GLU A 159 6.05 -46.41 8.50
CA GLU A 159 6.08 -47.37 7.38
C GLU A 159 7.43 -47.36 6.61
N ILE A 160 8.01 -46.19 6.38
CA ILE A 160 9.31 -46.06 5.71
C ILE A 160 10.47 -46.59 6.59
N LEU A 161 10.38 -46.43 7.91
CA LEU A 161 11.43 -46.86 8.83
C LEU A 161 11.40 -48.37 9.13
N ILE A 162 10.23 -49.01 9.04
CA ILE A 162 10.05 -50.46 9.25
C ILE A 162 10.37 -51.26 7.97
N ASN A 163 10.13 -50.70 6.78
CA ASN A 163 10.38 -51.37 5.49
C ASN A 163 11.81 -51.16 4.93
N LYS A 164 12.80 -50.89 5.79
CA LYS A 164 14.23 -50.87 5.47
C LYS A 164 14.97 -51.94 6.27
#